data_AF-A0ABD4TDI7-F1
#
_entry.id   AF-A0ABD4TDI7-F1
#
_cell.length_a   1.000
_cell.length_b   1.000
_cell.length_c   1.000
_cell.angle_alpha   90.00
_cell.angle_beta   90.00
_cell.angle_gamma   90.00
#
_symmetry.space_group_name_H-M   'P 1'
#
loop_
_entity.id
_entity.type
_entity.pdbx_description
1 polymer ?
#
loop_
_entity_poly.entity_id
_entity_poly.type
_entity_poly.pdbx_seq_one_letter_code
_entity_poly.pdbx_strand_id
1 'polypeptide(L)' 'MQQKPDDRETDGGSPDPKCRQAAAPSPEEISVPPVPLFLVPQAVAAEIRRHGRAVRVINVRRTRNHQYAVTVERGRP' A
#
# COMPACT_ATOMS: atom_id res chain seq x y z
N MET A 1 -11.36 -7.54 66.53
CA MET A 1 -11.71 -8.97 66.49
C MET A 1 -13.06 -9.03 65.78
N GLN A 2 -13.24 -9.36 64.49
CA GLN A 2 -12.55 -10.23 63.52
C GLN A 2 -12.54 -9.52 62.13
N GLN A 3 -11.45 -9.43 61.36
CA GLN A 3 -10.85 -10.37 60.37
C GLN A 3 -11.40 -10.26 58.91
N LYS A 4 -10.43 -10.30 57.97
CA LYS A 4 -10.42 -10.28 56.47
C LYS A 4 -11.12 -11.51 55.83
N PRO A 5 -11.24 -11.68 54.48
CA PRO A 5 -10.52 -11.02 53.35
C PRO A 5 -11.47 -10.37 52.31
N ASP A 6 -11.27 -10.58 51.00
CA ASP A 6 -10.63 -9.65 50.03
C ASP A 6 -11.19 -9.97 48.58
N ASP A 7 -10.55 -9.46 47.50
CA ASP A 7 -10.70 -9.72 46.02
C ASP A 7 -11.81 -9.06 45.13
N ARG A 8 -11.35 -8.19 44.20
CA ARG A 8 -11.75 -7.92 42.77
C ARG A 8 -13.20 -7.46 42.47
N GLU A 9 -13.52 -6.68 41.43
CA GLU A 9 -12.85 -6.05 40.27
C GLU A 9 -13.57 -4.67 40.03
N THR A 10 -13.06 -3.65 39.34
CA THR A 10 -13.12 -3.39 37.88
C THR A 10 -12.42 -2.03 37.62
N ASP A 11 -11.58 -1.90 36.59
CA ASP A 11 -11.90 -1.29 35.27
C ASP A 11 -12.36 0.19 35.32
N GLY A 12 -11.83 1.13 34.52
CA GLY A 12 -10.86 1.02 33.44
C GLY A 12 -9.94 2.25 33.39
N GLY A 13 -8.75 2.09 32.80
CA GLY A 13 -7.71 3.12 32.81
C GLY A 13 -7.51 3.86 31.49
N SER A 14 -6.55 4.81 31.54
CA SER A 14 -5.82 5.39 30.42
C SER A 14 -6.61 6.26 29.41
N PRO A 15 -6.37 7.59 29.35
CA PRO A 15 -6.94 8.43 28.31
C PRO A 15 -6.31 8.14 26.94
N ASP A 16 -7.19 7.96 25.95
CA ASP A 16 -7.00 8.16 24.51
C ASP A 16 -5.68 7.65 23.86
N PRO A 17 -5.69 6.46 23.22
CA PRO A 17 -4.65 6.12 22.26
C PRO A 17 -4.79 7.04 21.04
N LYS A 18 -4.09 8.19 21.09
CA LYS A 18 -3.85 9.11 19.97
C LYS A 18 -3.72 8.32 18.68
N CYS A 19 -4.72 8.42 17.80
CA CYS A 19 -4.79 7.65 16.56
C CYS A 19 -3.48 7.82 15.80
N ARG A 20 -2.62 6.80 15.89
CA ARG A 20 -1.36 6.77 15.16
C ARG A 20 -1.78 6.65 13.71
N GLN A 21 -1.74 7.77 12.99
CA GLN A 21 -1.82 7.78 11.53
C GLN A 21 -0.65 6.92 11.05
N ALA A 22 -0.94 5.63 10.85
CA ALA A 22 -0.16 4.81 9.98
C ALA A 22 -0.26 5.51 8.64
N ALA A 23 0.81 6.22 8.26
CA ALA A 23 1.01 6.60 6.88
C ALA A 23 0.83 5.30 6.10
N ALA A 24 -0.27 5.21 5.34
CA ALA A 24 -0.43 4.14 4.39
C ALA A 24 0.86 4.14 3.56
N PRO A 25 1.53 2.99 3.37
CA PRO A 25 2.72 2.98 2.54
C PRO A 25 2.28 3.50 1.18
N SER A 26 2.72 4.71 0.84
CA SER A 26 2.43 5.33 -0.45
C SER A 26 2.76 4.29 -1.49
N PRO A 27 1.84 3.88 -2.38
CA PRO A 27 2.20 3.00 -3.48
C PRO A 27 3.31 3.72 -4.21
N GLU A 28 4.52 3.16 -4.14
CA GLU A 28 5.72 3.79 -4.67
C GLU A 28 5.62 3.66 -6.19
N GLU A 29 4.91 4.62 -6.80
CA GLU A 29 4.55 4.69 -8.21
C GLU A 29 5.81 4.80 -9.05
N ILE A 30 6.34 3.64 -9.45
CA ILE A 30 7.34 3.56 -10.50
C ILE A 30 6.62 3.89 -11.80
N SER A 31 6.68 5.17 -12.18
CA SER A 31 6.21 5.65 -13.48
C SER A 31 7.31 5.45 -14.51
N VAL A 32 7.12 4.52 -15.44
CA VAL A 32 7.92 4.52 -16.67
C VAL A 32 7.56 5.75 -17.53
N PRO A 33 8.49 6.25 -18.36
CA PRO A 33 8.19 7.33 -19.30
C PRO A 33 7.05 6.91 -20.25
N PRO A 34 6.17 7.85 -20.68
CA PRO A 34 5.02 7.50 -21.52
C PRO A 34 5.41 6.82 -22.84
N VAL A 35 4.76 5.70 -23.15
CA VAL A 35 4.98 4.91 -24.37
C VAL A 35 3.81 5.03 -25.35
N PRO A 36 4.00 4.92 -26.67
CA PRO A 36 2.90 4.78 -27.61
C PRO A 36 2.13 3.47 -27.38
N LEU A 37 0.84 3.42 -27.72
CA LEU A 37 -0.06 2.29 -27.42
C LEU A 37 0.51 0.92 -27.83
N PHE A 38 1.12 0.81 -29.01
CA PHE A 38 1.66 -0.45 -29.52
C PHE A 38 2.87 -0.99 -28.72
N LEU A 39 3.50 -0.17 -27.88
CA LEU A 39 4.59 -0.59 -26.98
C LEU A 39 4.13 -0.87 -25.54
N VAL A 40 2.86 -0.62 -25.20
CA VAL A 40 2.31 -0.94 -23.86
C VAL A 40 2.55 -2.41 -23.47
N PRO A 41 2.32 -3.43 -24.33
CA PRO A 41 2.61 -4.82 -23.98
C PRO A 41 4.08 -5.07 -23.62
N GLN A 42 5.01 -4.39 -24.30
CA GLN A 42 6.46 -4.53 -24.02
C GLN A 42 6.86 -3.83 -22.71
N ALA A 43 6.30 -2.64 -22.44
CA ALA A 43 6.52 -1.92 -21.18
C ALA A 43 6.00 -2.72 -19.98
N VAL A 44 4.78 -3.27 -20.09
CA VAL A 44 4.17 -4.16 -19.09
C VAL A 44 5.03 -5.40 -18.85
N ALA A 45 5.51 -6.06 -19.92
CA ALA A 45 6.39 -7.22 -19.80
C ALA A 45 7.78 -6.88 -19.23
N ALA A 46 8.28 -5.66 -19.40
CA ALA A 46 9.49 -5.21 -18.72
C ALA A 46 9.26 -5.05 -17.21
N GLU A 47 8.11 -4.50 -16.81
CA GLU A 47 7.79 -4.23 -15.41
C GLU A 47 7.50 -5.50 -14.60
N ILE A 48 6.79 -6.45 -15.20
CA ILE A 48 6.60 -7.80 -14.62
C ILE A 48 7.96 -8.52 -14.47
N ARG A 49 8.89 -8.37 -15.41
CA ARG A 49 10.24 -8.95 -15.27
C ARG A 49 11.08 -8.26 -14.19
N ARG A 50 10.92 -6.96 -13.97
CA ARG A 50 11.64 -6.20 -12.93
C ARG A 50 11.17 -6.53 -11.51
N HIS A 51 9.85 -6.68 -11.31
CA HIS A 51 9.26 -6.80 -9.97
C HIS A 51 8.66 -8.18 -9.66
N GLY A 52 8.50 -9.04 -10.68
CA GLY A 52 8.04 -10.42 -10.53
C GLY A 52 6.73 -10.51 -9.76
N ARG A 53 6.71 -11.39 -8.74
CA ARG A 53 5.54 -11.65 -7.88
C ARG A 53 5.13 -10.47 -6.99
N ALA A 54 5.94 -9.41 -6.90
CA ALA A 54 5.58 -8.23 -6.11
C ALA A 54 4.55 -7.32 -6.81
N VAL A 55 4.35 -7.44 -8.12
CA VAL A 55 3.35 -6.64 -8.86
C VAL A 55 1.94 -7.09 -8.45
N ARG A 56 1.11 -6.15 -7.97
CA ARG A 56 -0.30 -6.38 -7.64
C ARG A 56 -1.23 -5.81 -8.70
N VAL A 57 -0.97 -4.58 -9.15
CA VAL A 57 -1.77 -3.86 -10.15
C VAL A 57 -0.84 -3.20 -11.15
N ILE A 58 -1.26 -3.18 -12.41
CA ILE A 58 -0.60 -2.47 -13.49
C ILE A 58 -1.62 -1.48 -14.07
N ASN A 59 -1.41 -0.18 -13.81
CA ASN A 59 -2.29 0.86 -14.29
C ASN A 59 -1.76 1.39 -15.62
N VAL A 60 -2.59 1.32 -16.68
CA VAL A 60 -2.27 1.89 -18.00
C VAL A 60 -3.18 3.08 -18.25
N ARG A 61 -2.61 4.29 -18.25
CA ARG A 61 -3.36 5.54 -18.37
C ARG A 61 -2.91 6.34 -19.59
N ARG A 62 -3.84 6.62 -20.51
CA ARG A 62 -3.60 7.57 -21.60
C ARG A 62 -3.24 8.95 -21.04
N THR A 63 -2.19 9.57 -21.57
CA THR A 63 -1.77 10.92 -21.19
C THR A 63 -2.48 11.95 -22.08
N ARG A 64 -1.76 12.97 -22.57
CA ARG A 64 -2.34 14.09 -23.35
C ARG A 64 -2.37 13.83 -24.87
N ASN A 65 -1.96 12.64 -25.31
CA ASN A 65 -1.80 12.24 -26.72
C ASN A 65 -2.09 10.73 -26.90
N HIS A 66 -1.65 10.09 -28.00
CA HIS A 66 -1.62 8.62 -28.16
C HIS A 66 -0.49 7.93 -27.35
N GLN A 67 -0.04 8.58 -26.28
CA GLN A 67 0.94 8.08 -25.32
C GLN A 67 0.24 7.61 -24.05
N TYR A 68 0.81 6.61 -23.39
CA TYR A 68 0.26 5.92 -22.24
C TYR A 68 1.34 5.82 -21.18
N ALA A 69 1.04 6.29 -19.97
CA ALA A 69 1.82 5.99 -18.80
C ALA A 69 1.47 4.57 -18.33
N VAL A 70 2.47 3.83 -17.88
CA VAL A 70 2.30 2.56 -17.15
C VAL A 70 2.87 2.80 -15.76
N THR A 71 2.06 2.58 -14.73
CA THR A 71 2.51 2.59 -13.32
C THR A 71 2.18 1.26 -12.67
N VAL A 72 2.97 0.85 -11.68
CA VAL A 72 2.76 -0.41 -10.96
C VAL A 72 2.62 -0.22 -9.47
N GLU A 73 1.60 -0.87 -8.91
CA GLU A 73 1.42 -0.99 -7.48
C GLU A 73 2.07 -2.29 -7.01
N ARG A 74 2.99 -2.18 -6.06
CA ARG A 74 3.72 -3.30 -5.49
C ARG A 74 3.11 -3.73 -4.15
N GLY A 75 3.13 -5.03 -3.89
CA GLY A 75 2.89 -5.56 -2.56
C GLY A 75 4.06 -5.28 -1.62
N ARG A 76 3.76 -5.23 -0.32
CA ARG A 76 4.78 -5.40 0.72
C ARG A 76 5.38 -6.82 0.58
N PRO A 77 6.70 -7.00 0.65
CA PRO A 77 7.33 -8.32 0.76
C PRO A 77 6.92 -9.04 2.05
#